data_AF-A0A822DAZ2-F1
#
_entry.id   AF-A0A822DAZ2-F1
#
_cell.length_a   1.000
_cell.length_b   1.000
_cell.length_c   1.000
_cell.angle_alpha   90.00
_cell.angle_beta   90.00
_cell.angle_gamma   90.00
#
_symmetry.space_group_name_H-M   'P 1'
#
loop_
_entity.id
_entity.type
_entity.pdbx_description
1 polymer ?
#
loop_
_entity_poly.entity_id
_entity_poly.type
_entity_poly.pdbx_seq_one_letter_code
_entity_poly.pdbx_strand_id
1 'polypeptide(L)'
;MLKKFAREQLDDHYQIQIKPIEKSVDPILLRNAEQKFHDFNSDYFSQAPNSSQRTDRQNAFPQEIFPSVTKQDYALSEITNYFKNQLSQSWNKFLSDSQYGKAYPSIKKIIQLLDSFREESTKFWNELFHSITLYNEQLFETGLILRITPTTLIPLFQEKNSYIEKSLSLILTIDQCTLLGGIIVNWTLEQQLERTLHFAIVEKWEDFKKEISHIPHSNWKPSEHISWLILELEMNITIREIQIKVAQHMIQQ
;
A
#
# COMPACT_ATOMS: atom_id res chain seq x y z
N MET A 1 54.66 -32.58 -26.55
CA MET A 1 54.34 -31.58 -25.52
C MET A 1 52.82 -31.42 -25.50
N LEU A 2 52.13 -32.07 -24.55
CA LEU A 2 50.67 -32.04 -24.44
C LEU A 2 50.24 -30.69 -23.85
N LYS A 3 49.48 -29.89 -24.61
CA LYS A 3 48.80 -28.71 -24.07
C LYS A 3 47.85 -29.19 -22.97
N LYS A 4 48.19 -28.87 -21.71
CA LYS A 4 47.26 -29.03 -20.58
C LYS A 4 46.01 -28.21 -20.90
N PHE A 5 44.85 -28.84 -20.83
CA PHE A 5 43.57 -28.14 -20.79
C PHE A 5 43.54 -27.29 -19.52
N ALA A 6 43.92 -26.02 -19.65
CA ALA A 6 43.68 -25.03 -18.61
C ALA A 6 42.19 -24.70 -18.63
N ARG A 7 41.57 -24.69 -17.46
CA ARG A 7 40.19 -24.25 -17.28
C ARG A 7 40.24 -22.71 -17.31
N GLU A 8 40.07 -22.13 -18.48
CA GLU A 8 39.93 -20.68 -18.65
C GLU A 8 38.69 -20.25 -17.85
N GLN A 9 38.84 -19.24 -16.99
CA GLN A 9 37.70 -18.73 -16.25
C GLN A 9 36.85 -17.88 -17.19
N LEU A 10 35.52 -17.86 -16.98
CA LEU A 10 34.61 -17.07 -17.82
C LEU A 10 35.01 -15.59 -17.88
N ASP A 11 35.62 -15.10 -16.80
CA ASP A 11 36.15 -13.76 -16.63
C ASP A 11 37.33 -13.43 -17.57
N ASP A 12 38.02 -14.45 -18.10
CA ASP A 12 39.18 -14.27 -18.99
C ASP A 12 38.78 -13.89 -20.42
N HIS A 13 37.53 -14.15 -20.84
CA HIS A 13 37.08 -14.00 -22.23
C HIS A 13 36.00 -12.95 -22.47
N TYR A 14 35.28 -12.52 -21.44
CA TYR A 14 34.13 -11.64 -21.58
C TYR A 14 34.13 -10.50 -20.56
N GLN A 15 35.18 -9.67 -20.57
CA GLN A 15 35.07 -8.33 -19.98
C GLN A 15 34.24 -7.46 -20.92
N ILE A 16 32.92 -7.53 -20.78
CA ILE A 16 32.01 -6.56 -21.37
C ILE A 16 32.36 -5.21 -20.76
N GLN A 17 33.03 -4.34 -21.53
CA GLN A 17 33.28 -2.97 -21.12
C GLN A 17 31.96 -2.21 -21.15
N ILE A 18 31.30 -2.13 -19.99
CA ILE A 18 30.13 -1.28 -19.79
C ILE A 18 30.65 0.17 -19.83
N LYS A 19 30.48 0.86 -20.96
CA LYS A 19 30.71 2.30 -21.00
C LYS A 19 29.65 2.98 -20.13
N PRO A 20 30.02 3.80 -19.13
CA PRO A 20 29.04 4.55 -18.36
C PRO A 20 28.37 5.55 -19.31
N ILE A 21 27.13 5.27 -19.67
CA ILE A 21 26.31 6.19 -20.44
C ILE A 21 25.67 7.15 -19.43
N GLU A 22 25.90 8.45 -19.59
CA GLU A 22 25.14 9.51 -18.91
C GLU A 22 23.70 9.52 -19.45
N LYS A 23 22.88 8.57 -19.02
CA LYS A 23 21.44 8.57 -19.27
C LYS A 23 20.74 8.50 -17.92
N SER A 24 20.22 9.66 -17.51
CA SER A 24 19.52 9.84 -16.25
C SER A 24 18.08 9.37 -16.36
N VAL A 25 17.61 8.68 -15.32
CA VAL A 25 16.18 8.45 -15.06
C VAL A 25 15.43 9.79 -15.06
N ASP A 26 14.17 9.83 -15.50
CA ASP A 26 13.33 11.02 -15.38
C ASP A 26 13.34 11.53 -13.92
N PRO A 27 13.85 12.75 -13.65
CA PRO A 27 14.03 13.24 -12.29
C PRO A 27 12.70 13.47 -11.56
N ILE A 28 11.61 13.72 -12.28
CA ILE A 28 10.28 13.90 -11.68
C ILE A 28 9.75 12.55 -11.21
N LEU A 29 9.84 11.51 -12.06
CA LEU A 29 9.41 10.17 -11.69
C LEU A 29 10.28 9.60 -10.56
N LEU A 30 11.59 9.82 -10.62
CA LEU A 30 12.51 9.41 -9.56
C LEU A 30 12.13 10.07 -8.23
N ARG A 31 11.90 11.38 -8.21
CA ARG A 31 11.48 12.09 -7.00
C ARG A 31 10.15 11.58 -6.44
N ASN A 32 9.18 11.26 -7.31
CA ASN A 32 7.91 10.69 -6.86
C ASN A 32 8.09 9.29 -6.26
N ALA A 33 8.96 8.47 -6.87
CA ALA A 33 9.32 7.16 -6.33
C ALA A 33 10.08 7.28 -4.99
N GLU A 34 11.00 8.25 -4.88
CA GLU A 34 11.72 8.56 -3.64
C GLU A 34 10.75 8.90 -2.51
N GLN A 35 9.79 9.78 -2.76
CA GLN A 35 8.77 10.15 -1.76
C GLN A 35 8.02 8.93 -1.24
N LYS A 36 7.64 8.00 -2.13
CA LYS A 36 6.93 6.79 -1.70
C LYS A 36 7.81 5.79 -0.98
N PHE A 37 9.04 5.61 -1.45
CA PHE A 37 9.92 4.57 -0.96
C PHE A 37 10.65 4.98 0.33
N HIS A 38 10.96 6.27 0.49
CA HIS A 38 11.75 6.80 1.59
C HIS A 38 10.97 7.57 2.65
N ASP A 39 9.71 7.98 2.41
CA ASP A 39 8.94 8.69 3.43
C ASP A 39 8.10 7.75 4.29
N PHE A 40 7.83 8.18 5.52
CA PHE A 40 6.76 7.63 6.35
C PHE A 40 5.43 8.21 5.90
N ASN A 41 4.33 7.46 6.05
CA ASN A 41 2.99 7.98 5.76
C ASN A 41 2.93 8.64 4.39
N SER A 42 3.20 7.85 3.38
CA SER A 42 2.73 8.16 2.05
C SER A 42 1.21 8.44 2.13
N ASP A 43 0.85 9.70 1.91
CA ASP A 43 -0.31 10.34 2.50
C ASP A 43 -1.60 9.99 1.72
N TYR A 44 -2.03 8.73 1.80
CA TYR A 44 -2.95 8.15 0.81
C TYR A 44 -4.43 8.51 0.99
N PHE A 45 -4.85 8.84 2.23
CA PHE A 45 -6.24 9.11 2.56
C PHE A 45 -6.46 10.39 3.36
N SER A 46 -5.39 11.17 3.60
CA SER A 46 -5.40 12.38 4.43
C SER A 46 -6.00 13.58 3.70
N GLN A 47 -7.19 13.40 3.15
CA GLN A 47 -8.14 14.48 2.96
C GLN A 47 -9.49 14.03 3.50
N ALA A 48 -9.61 13.96 4.82
CA ALA A 48 -10.89 14.30 5.43
C ALA A 48 -10.93 15.83 5.51
N PRO A 49 -11.70 16.53 4.66
CA PRO A 49 -11.92 17.95 4.87
C PRO A 49 -12.55 18.11 6.25
N ASN A 50 -11.94 18.99 7.06
CA ASN A 50 -12.49 19.54 8.29
C ASN A 50 -13.99 19.29 8.40
N SER A 51 -14.35 18.38 9.31
CA SER A 51 -15.74 18.08 9.64
C SER A 51 -16.44 19.41 9.93
N SER A 52 -17.15 19.90 8.92
CA SER A 52 -17.94 21.10 9.08
C SER A 52 -18.96 20.75 10.14
N GLN A 53 -18.84 21.38 11.30
CA GLN A 53 -19.83 21.36 12.37
C GLN A 53 -21.15 21.82 11.76
N ARG A 54 -21.96 20.87 11.29
CA ARG A 54 -23.32 21.14 10.84
C ARG A 54 -24.24 20.81 12.01
N THR A 55 -24.94 21.85 12.43
CA THR A 55 -25.82 21.99 13.59
C THR A 55 -26.67 20.75 13.87
N ASP A 56 -26.57 20.26 15.12
CA ASP A 56 -27.26 19.11 15.73
C ASP A 56 -28.80 19.08 15.61
N ARG A 57 -29.44 20.07 14.99
CA ARG A 57 -30.89 20.25 15.03
C ARG A 57 -31.69 19.28 14.14
N GLN A 58 -31.07 18.59 13.17
CA GLN A 58 -31.80 17.67 12.28
C GLN A 58 -31.82 16.20 12.73
N ASN A 59 -31.10 15.84 13.81
CA ASN A 59 -30.91 14.44 14.21
C ASN A 59 -31.55 14.09 15.57
N ALA A 60 -32.39 14.96 16.14
CA ALA A 60 -33.04 14.67 17.42
C ALA A 60 -34.05 13.52 17.25
N PHE A 61 -34.05 12.57 18.20
CA PHE A 61 -35.04 11.50 18.26
C PHE A 61 -36.47 12.11 18.27
N PRO A 62 -37.35 11.72 17.33
CA PRO A 62 -38.68 12.31 17.22
C PRO A 62 -39.50 11.91 18.45
N GLN A 63 -39.64 12.83 19.40
CA GLN A 63 -40.40 12.54 20.63
C GLN A 63 -41.91 12.52 20.38
N GLU A 64 -42.35 13.09 19.25
CA GLU A 64 -43.75 13.32 18.86
C GLU A 64 -44.53 12.03 18.54
N ILE A 65 -43.84 10.91 18.28
CA ILE A 65 -44.45 9.59 18.04
C ILE A 65 -44.97 8.91 19.31
N PHE A 66 -44.61 9.40 20.50
CA PHE A 66 -45.10 8.85 21.76
C PHE A 66 -46.22 9.72 22.33
N PRO A 67 -47.41 9.15 22.62
CA PRO A 67 -48.49 9.90 23.25
C PRO A 67 -48.07 10.41 24.62
N SER A 68 -48.54 11.60 24.99
CA SER A 68 -48.33 12.19 26.31
C SER A 68 -49.12 11.39 27.35
N VAL A 69 -48.43 10.51 28.08
CA VAL A 69 -49.03 9.71 29.15
C VAL A 69 -49.36 10.62 30.34
N THR A 70 -50.64 10.75 30.68
CA THR A 70 -51.10 11.43 31.89
C THR A 70 -50.86 10.55 33.12
N LYS A 71 -50.62 11.17 34.28
CA LYS A 71 -50.19 10.50 35.54
C LYS A 71 -51.15 9.43 36.10
N GLN A 72 -52.31 9.21 35.48
CA GLN A 72 -53.31 8.25 35.94
C GLN A 72 -53.04 6.79 35.49
N ASP A 73 -52.19 6.58 34.48
CA ASP A 73 -51.85 5.23 33.97
C ASP A 73 -50.39 4.83 34.28
N TYR A 74 -50.11 4.58 35.55
CA TYR A 74 -48.76 4.29 36.04
C TYR A 74 -48.10 3.10 35.31
N ALA A 75 -48.86 2.02 35.08
CA ALA A 75 -48.37 0.81 34.40
C ALA A 75 -48.05 1.03 32.91
N LEU A 76 -48.85 1.84 32.20
CA LEU A 76 -48.57 2.19 30.79
C LEU A 76 -47.38 3.15 30.69
N SER A 77 -47.14 3.96 31.71
CA SER A 77 -46.00 4.89 31.73
C SER A 77 -44.65 4.17 31.75
N GLU A 78 -44.51 3.07 32.52
CA GLU A 78 -43.28 2.29 32.58
C GLU A 78 -42.97 1.59 31.25
N ILE A 79 -43.99 0.98 30.64
CA ILE A 79 -43.87 0.32 29.34
C ILE A 79 -43.51 1.34 28.25
N THR A 80 -44.18 2.49 28.23
CA THR A 80 -43.90 3.56 27.26
C THR A 80 -42.48 4.10 27.41
N ASN A 81 -42.02 4.30 28.65
CA ASN A 81 -40.65 4.75 28.92
C ASN A 81 -39.60 3.71 28.51
N TYR A 82 -39.86 2.42 28.73
CA TYR A 82 -38.98 1.33 28.30
C TYR A 82 -38.82 1.31 26.77
N PHE A 83 -39.92 1.35 26.01
CA PHE A 83 -39.88 1.38 24.55
C PHE A 83 -39.22 2.65 24.01
N LYS A 84 -39.51 3.81 24.62
CA LYS A 84 -38.87 5.08 24.28
C LYS A 84 -37.36 5.02 24.46
N ASN A 85 -36.88 4.43 25.56
CA ASN A 85 -35.45 4.24 25.79
C ASN A 85 -34.83 3.28 24.77
N GLN A 86 -35.47 2.14 24.48
CA GLN A 86 -34.97 1.17 23.49
C GLN A 86 -34.92 1.73 22.06
N LEU A 87 -35.96 2.47 21.65
CA LEU A 87 -36.00 3.12 20.35
C LEU A 87 -35.01 4.28 20.25
N SER A 88 -34.85 5.08 21.31
CA SER A 88 -33.82 6.12 21.35
C SER A 88 -32.41 5.53 21.26
N GLN A 89 -32.14 4.42 21.97
CA GLN A 89 -30.87 3.69 21.85
C GLN A 89 -30.65 3.16 20.43
N SER A 90 -31.68 2.54 19.83
CA SER A 90 -31.61 2.02 18.45
C SER A 90 -31.46 3.12 17.41
N TRP A 91 -32.11 4.27 17.61
CA TRP A 91 -32.01 5.45 16.76
C TRP A 91 -30.66 6.11 16.87
N ASN A 92 -30.10 6.23 18.08
CA ASN A 92 -28.74 6.73 18.28
C ASN A 92 -27.71 5.78 17.66
N LYS A 93 -27.93 4.47 17.76
CA LYS A 93 -27.10 3.47 17.07
C LYS A 93 -27.20 3.60 15.55
N PHE A 94 -28.42 3.70 15.01
CA PHE A 94 -28.66 3.91 13.58
C PHE A 94 -28.07 5.24 13.08
N LEU A 95 -28.20 6.32 13.84
CA LEU A 95 -27.62 7.61 13.49
C LEU A 95 -26.11 7.56 13.55
N SER A 96 -25.54 6.91 14.57
CA SER A 96 -24.12 6.62 14.59
C SER A 96 -23.74 5.87 13.32
N ASP A 97 -24.52 4.87 12.89
CA ASP A 97 -24.41 4.07 11.65
C ASP A 97 -24.60 4.86 10.34
N SER A 98 -25.36 5.96 10.36
CA SER A 98 -25.59 6.84 9.21
C SER A 98 -24.58 8.00 9.08
N GLN A 99 -23.95 8.43 10.18
CA GLN A 99 -22.85 9.40 10.16
C GLN A 99 -21.56 8.81 9.56
N TYR A 100 -21.52 7.49 9.30
CA TYR A 100 -20.42 6.78 8.63
C TYR A 100 -20.17 7.24 7.18
N GLY A 101 -21.12 7.93 6.54
CA GLY A 101 -20.93 8.47 5.18
C GLY A 101 -19.84 9.53 5.05
N LYS A 102 -19.22 9.99 6.15
CA LYS A 102 -18.17 11.03 6.15
C LYS A 102 -16.80 10.59 6.66
N ALA A 103 -16.67 9.43 7.31
CA ALA A 103 -15.40 9.00 7.91
C ALA A 103 -14.47 8.29 6.90
N TYR A 104 -15.04 7.69 5.85
CA TYR A 104 -14.31 6.86 4.89
C TYR A 104 -14.56 7.34 3.46
N PRO A 105 -13.58 7.18 2.55
CA PRO A 105 -13.76 7.53 1.15
C PRO A 105 -14.89 6.72 0.52
N SER A 106 -15.66 7.36 -0.37
CA SER A 106 -16.67 6.64 -1.16
C SER A 106 -16.02 5.55 -2.03
N ILE A 107 -16.77 4.50 -2.37
CA ILE A 107 -16.31 3.44 -3.30
C ILE A 107 -15.75 4.04 -4.60
N LYS A 108 -16.43 5.05 -5.16
CA LYS A 108 -15.97 5.77 -6.35
C LYS A 108 -14.59 6.41 -6.15
N LYS A 109 -14.34 7.00 -4.98
CA LYS A 109 -13.04 7.60 -4.63
C LYS A 109 -11.96 6.53 -4.47
N ILE A 110 -12.30 5.38 -3.89
CA ILE A 110 -11.38 4.23 -3.76
C ILE A 110 -10.98 3.71 -5.15
N ILE A 111 -11.94 3.55 -6.07
CA ILE A 111 -11.67 3.14 -7.47
C ILE A 111 -10.74 4.16 -8.15
N GLN A 112 -11.02 5.47 -8.02
CA GLN A 112 -10.17 6.51 -8.59
C GLN A 112 -8.74 6.48 -8.05
N LEU A 113 -8.58 6.20 -6.75
CA LEU A 113 -7.25 6.05 -6.14
C LEU A 113 -6.53 4.81 -6.67
N LEU A 114 -7.24 3.68 -6.80
CA LEU A 114 -6.69 2.44 -7.36
C LEU A 114 -6.21 2.65 -8.80
N ASP A 115 -7.01 3.30 -9.64
CA ASP A 115 -6.63 3.61 -11.01
C ASP A 115 -5.42 4.56 -11.08
N SER A 116 -5.36 5.55 -10.17
CA SER A 116 -4.22 6.46 -10.06
C SER A 116 -2.93 5.72 -9.69
N PHE A 117 -2.97 4.77 -8.75
CA PHE A 117 -1.79 3.98 -8.39
C PHE A 117 -1.36 3.07 -9.53
N ARG A 118 -2.29 2.40 -10.22
CA ARG A 118 -1.98 1.58 -11.40
C ARG A 118 -1.31 2.39 -12.51
N GLU A 119 -1.80 3.59 -12.78
CA GLU A 119 -1.19 4.49 -13.77
C GLU A 119 0.24 4.87 -13.37
N GLU A 120 0.44 5.20 -12.10
CA GLU A 120 1.75 5.57 -11.56
C GLU A 120 2.74 4.39 -11.55
N SER A 121 2.31 3.21 -11.12
CA SER A 121 3.06 1.95 -11.19
C SER A 121 3.49 1.65 -12.62
N THR A 122 2.60 1.87 -13.59
CA THR A 122 2.90 1.69 -15.02
C THR A 122 3.97 2.69 -15.48
N LYS A 123 3.89 3.96 -15.06
CA LYS A 123 4.91 4.97 -15.38
C LYS A 123 6.27 4.62 -14.79
N PHE A 124 6.32 4.26 -13.51
CA PHE A 124 7.57 3.83 -12.87
C PHE A 124 8.14 2.57 -13.51
N TRP A 125 7.30 1.58 -13.84
CA TRP A 125 7.75 0.36 -14.50
C TRP A 125 8.34 0.64 -15.88
N ASN A 126 7.67 1.46 -16.69
CA ASN A 126 8.17 1.82 -18.01
C ASN A 126 9.51 2.55 -17.92
N GLU A 127 9.65 3.47 -16.96
CA GLU A 127 10.90 4.20 -16.73
C GLU A 127 12.02 3.27 -16.23
N LEU A 128 11.71 2.38 -15.28
CA LEU A 128 12.66 1.39 -14.77
C LEU A 128 13.13 0.46 -15.90
N PHE A 129 12.18 -0.08 -16.67
CA PHE A 129 12.46 -0.97 -17.79
C PHE A 129 13.30 -0.26 -18.86
N HIS A 130 12.95 0.98 -19.20
CA HIS A 130 13.71 1.79 -20.14
C HIS A 130 15.13 2.03 -19.63
N SER A 131 15.29 2.44 -18.37
CA SER A 131 16.58 2.64 -17.72
C SER A 131 17.42 1.36 -17.78
N ILE A 132 16.88 0.22 -17.34
CA ILE A 132 17.60 -1.07 -17.37
C ILE A 132 18.03 -1.41 -18.81
N THR A 133 17.15 -1.22 -19.79
CA THR A 133 17.43 -1.47 -21.20
C THR A 133 18.58 -0.61 -21.70
N LEU A 134 18.59 0.68 -21.35
CA LEU A 134 19.65 1.61 -21.73
C LEU A 134 21.01 1.28 -21.10
N TYR A 135 21.02 0.81 -19.85
CA TYR A 135 22.24 0.38 -19.15
C TYR A 135 22.75 -0.98 -19.65
N ASN A 136 21.89 -1.80 -20.25
CA ASN A 136 22.19 -3.17 -20.65
C ASN A 136 21.82 -3.44 -22.12
N GLU A 137 22.35 -2.62 -23.05
CA GLU A 137 22.07 -2.72 -24.49
C GLU A 137 22.25 -4.14 -25.04
N GLN A 138 23.25 -4.88 -24.54
CA GLN A 138 23.49 -6.27 -24.94
C GLN A 138 22.36 -7.23 -24.54
N LEU A 139 21.67 -7.00 -23.42
CA LEU A 139 20.49 -7.80 -23.06
C LEU A 139 19.33 -7.56 -24.03
N PHE A 140 19.25 -6.36 -24.60
CA PHE A 140 18.28 -6.03 -25.64
C PHE A 140 18.65 -6.70 -26.96
N GLU A 141 19.89 -6.55 -27.42
CA GLU A 141 20.38 -7.16 -28.67
C GLU A 141 20.23 -8.69 -28.68
N THR A 142 20.37 -9.33 -27.52
CA THR A 142 20.23 -10.78 -27.35
C THR A 142 18.80 -11.25 -27.10
N GLY A 143 17.82 -10.33 -27.01
CA GLY A 143 16.41 -10.65 -26.73
C GLY A 143 16.14 -11.12 -25.30
N LEU A 144 17.13 -11.03 -24.40
CA LEU A 144 17.01 -11.43 -23.00
C LEU A 144 16.22 -10.43 -22.15
N ILE A 145 16.04 -9.19 -22.64
CA ILE A 145 15.30 -8.13 -21.95
C ILE A 145 13.86 -8.53 -21.58
N LEU A 146 13.22 -9.40 -22.36
CA LEU A 146 11.85 -9.88 -22.10
C LEU A 146 11.75 -10.75 -20.84
N ARG A 147 12.89 -11.23 -20.32
CA ARG A 147 12.95 -11.99 -19.07
C ARG A 147 12.97 -11.08 -17.85
N ILE A 148 13.15 -9.78 -18.03
CA ILE A 148 13.12 -8.79 -16.96
C ILE A 148 11.66 -8.52 -16.62
N THR A 149 11.19 -9.21 -15.61
CA THR A 149 9.85 -9.05 -15.03
C THR A 149 9.97 -8.64 -13.57
N PRO A 150 8.92 -8.07 -12.97
CA PRO A 150 8.92 -7.75 -11.55
C PRO A 150 9.38 -8.91 -10.66
N THR A 151 8.88 -10.11 -10.92
CA THR A 151 9.20 -11.33 -10.16
C THR A 151 10.68 -11.68 -10.22
N THR A 152 11.38 -11.34 -11.31
CA THR A 152 12.83 -11.55 -11.43
C THR A 152 13.66 -10.45 -10.79
N LEU A 153 13.13 -9.23 -10.67
CA LEU A 153 13.85 -8.08 -10.10
C LEU A 153 13.71 -8.00 -8.57
N ILE A 154 12.59 -8.46 -8.00
CA ILE A 154 12.33 -8.41 -6.56
C ILE A 154 13.42 -9.13 -5.73
N PRO A 155 13.90 -10.34 -6.10
CA PRO A 155 14.98 -11.00 -5.36
C PRO A 155 16.28 -10.17 -5.36
N LEU A 156 16.62 -9.54 -6.49
CA LEU A 156 17.80 -8.68 -6.62
C LEU A 156 17.71 -7.44 -5.72
N PHE A 157 16.50 -7.01 -5.38
CA PHE A 157 16.26 -5.90 -4.47
C PHE A 157 16.70 -6.20 -3.03
N GLN A 158 16.69 -7.47 -2.62
CA GLN A 158 17.10 -7.90 -1.28
C GLN A 158 18.63 -8.02 -1.14
N GLU A 159 19.34 -8.31 -2.23
CA GLU A 159 20.77 -8.67 -2.22
C GLU A 159 21.71 -7.48 -2.00
N LYS A 160 21.19 -6.25 -1.91
CA LYS A 160 21.95 -4.99 -1.80
C LYS A 160 22.94 -4.90 -0.61
N ASN A 161 22.91 -5.85 0.33
CA ASN A 161 23.79 -5.89 1.51
C ASN A 161 24.81 -7.05 1.51
N SER A 162 24.84 -7.90 0.49
CA SER A 162 25.81 -9.00 0.40
C SER A 162 26.98 -8.60 -0.49
N TYR A 163 28.15 -8.37 0.11
CA TYR A 163 29.43 -8.10 -0.57
C TYR A 163 29.95 -9.28 -1.43
N ILE A 164 29.16 -10.34 -1.60
CA ILE A 164 29.63 -11.64 -2.09
C ILE A 164 29.22 -11.81 -3.55
N GLU A 165 30.25 -11.74 -4.40
CA GLU A 165 30.37 -12.26 -5.76
C GLU A 165 29.58 -11.58 -6.88
N LYS A 166 30.27 -10.62 -7.51
CA LYS A 166 30.02 -9.98 -8.81
C LYS A 166 30.06 -10.98 -9.99
N SER A 167 29.25 -12.03 -9.99
CA SER A 167 29.14 -12.90 -11.15
C SER A 167 27.77 -12.71 -11.81
N LEU A 168 27.75 -11.89 -12.88
CA LEU A 168 26.68 -11.76 -13.87
C LEU A 168 25.28 -11.30 -13.41
N SER A 169 25.08 -11.00 -12.12
CA SER A 169 23.82 -10.46 -11.62
C SER A 169 23.60 -9.04 -12.15
N LEU A 170 22.38 -8.75 -12.60
CA LEU A 170 21.96 -7.44 -13.07
C LEU A 170 22.06 -6.44 -11.90
N ILE A 171 23.16 -5.70 -11.81
CA ILE A 171 23.36 -4.71 -10.74
C ILE A 171 22.47 -3.50 -11.07
N LEU A 172 21.37 -3.37 -10.35
CA LEU A 172 20.51 -2.19 -10.43
C LEU A 172 21.23 -0.99 -9.82
N THR A 173 21.11 0.17 -10.48
CA THR A 173 21.58 1.45 -9.92
C THR A 173 20.75 1.86 -8.70
N ILE A 174 21.22 2.86 -7.95
CA ILE A 174 20.45 3.40 -6.82
C ILE A 174 19.08 3.90 -7.32
N ASP A 175 19.05 4.69 -8.39
CA ASP A 175 17.82 5.23 -8.97
C ASP A 175 16.86 4.13 -9.45
N GLN A 176 17.39 3.07 -10.09
CA GLN A 176 16.58 1.92 -10.52
C GLN A 176 16.00 1.16 -9.32
N CYS A 177 16.76 1.01 -8.24
CA CYS A 177 16.24 0.46 -6.99
C CYS A 177 15.17 1.36 -6.38
N THR A 178 15.34 2.67 -6.41
CA THR A 178 14.34 3.61 -5.90
C THR A 178 13.03 3.52 -6.68
N LEU A 179 13.11 3.45 -8.02
CA LEU A 179 11.94 3.20 -8.87
C LEU A 179 11.28 1.87 -8.52
N LEU A 180 12.06 0.78 -8.40
CA LEU A 180 11.54 -0.54 -8.02
C LEU A 180 10.85 -0.51 -6.65
N GLY A 181 11.45 0.16 -5.67
CA GLY A 181 10.87 0.37 -4.35
C GLY A 181 9.54 1.11 -4.41
N GLY A 182 9.47 2.21 -5.18
CA GLY A 182 8.24 2.96 -5.40
C GLY A 182 7.14 2.15 -6.09
N ILE A 183 7.50 1.28 -7.04
CA ILE A 183 6.57 0.34 -7.70
C ILE A 183 6.00 -0.65 -6.69
N ILE A 184 6.85 -1.28 -5.87
CA ILE A 184 6.40 -2.26 -4.89
C ILE A 184 5.48 -1.59 -3.86
N VAL A 185 5.83 -0.38 -3.40
CA VAL A 185 4.95 0.40 -2.51
C VAL A 185 3.60 0.61 -3.18
N ASN A 186 3.53 1.06 -4.43
CA ASN A 186 2.24 1.22 -5.09
C ASN A 186 1.45 -0.10 -5.19
N TRP A 187 2.10 -1.22 -5.53
CA TRP A 187 1.41 -2.50 -5.60
C TRP A 187 0.84 -2.96 -4.27
N THR A 188 1.53 -2.75 -3.15
CA THR A 188 0.95 -3.11 -1.83
C THR A 188 -0.27 -2.26 -1.49
N LEU A 189 -0.34 -1.01 -1.96
CA LEU A 189 -1.54 -0.18 -1.86
C LEU A 189 -2.66 -0.65 -2.79
N GLU A 190 -2.33 -0.94 -4.05
CA GLU A 190 -3.30 -1.45 -5.02
C GLU A 190 -3.99 -2.69 -4.44
N GLN A 191 -3.20 -3.62 -3.89
CA GLN A 191 -3.68 -4.79 -3.17
C GLN A 191 -4.61 -4.44 -1.99
N GLN A 192 -4.24 -3.47 -1.14
CA GLN A 192 -5.09 -3.03 -0.03
C GLN A 192 -6.42 -2.43 -0.50
N LEU A 193 -6.39 -1.59 -1.55
CA LEU A 193 -7.59 -1.00 -2.12
C LEU A 193 -8.49 -2.06 -2.75
N GLU A 194 -7.92 -3.04 -3.44
CA GLU A 194 -8.66 -4.17 -4.01
C GLU A 194 -9.33 -5.01 -2.93
N ARG A 195 -8.63 -5.34 -1.84
CA ARG A 195 -9.22 -6.02 -0.67
C ARG A 195 -10.35 -5.19 -0.05
N THR A 196 -10.14 -3.89 0.09
CA THR A 196 -11.15 -2.96 0.59
C THR A 196 -12.40 -2.96 -0.30
N LEU A 197 -12.24 -2.82 -1.62
CA LEU A 197 -13.34 -2.87 -2.58
C LEU A 197 -14.07 -4.21 -2.53
N HIS A 198 -13.32 -5.32 -2.43
CA HIS A 198 -13.91 -6.64 -2.29
C HIS A 198 -14.83 -6.71 -1.07
N PHE A 199 -14.38 -6.25 0.10
CA PHE A 199 -15.22 -6.22 1.31
C PHE A 199 -16.48 -5.37 1.16
N ALA A 200 -16.40 -4.23 0.46
CA ALA A 200 -17.56 -3.42 0.17
C ALA A 200 -18.57 -4.15 -0.75
N ILE A 201 -18.08 -4.84 -1.79
CA ILE A 201 -18.93 -5.59 -2.74
C ILE A 201 -19.64 -6.75 -2.05
N VAL A 202 -18.96 -7.46 -1.15
CA VAL A 202 -19.55 -8.58 -0.39
C VAL A 202 -20.29 -8.14 0.89
N GLU A 203 -20.54 -6.83 1.05
CA GLU A 203 -21.24 -6.22 2.18
C GLU A 203 -20.61 -6.51 3.57
N LYS A 204 -19.32 -6.83 3.63
CA LYS A 204 -18.55 -7.02 4.87
C LYS A 204 -18.01 -5.69 5.39
N TRP A 205 -18.92 -4.81 5.82
CA TRP A 205 -18.58 -3.43 6.20
C TRP A 205 -17.62 -3.30 7.37
N GLU A 206 -17.63 -4.23 8.34
CA GLU A 206 -16.67 -4.21 9.45
C GLU A 206 -15.24 -4.51 9.00
N ASP A 207 -15.07 -5.43 8.05
CA ASP A 207 -13.75 -5.74 7.49
C ASP A 207 -13.28 -4.63 6.55
N PHE A 208 -14.19 -4.04 5.76
CA PHE A 208 -13.93 -2.82 5.00
C PHE A 208 -13.38 -1.71 5.89
N LYS A 209 -14.07 -1.39 7.01
CA LYS A 209 -13.68 -0.34 7.96
C LYS A 209 -12.31 -0.61 8.55
N LYS A 210 -12.06 -1.86 8.97
CA LYS A 210 -10.74 -2.26 9.46
C LYS A 210 -9.70 -2.02 8.38
N GLU A 211 -9.87 -2.57 7.19
CA GLU A 211 -8.87 -2.49 6.13
C GLU A 211 -8.51 -1.04 5.76
N ILE A 212 -9.52 -0.19 5.52
CA ILE A 212 -9.32 1.20 5.11
C ILE A 212 -8.79 2.09 6.24
N SER A 213 -8.97 1.69 7.51
CA SER A 213 -8.46 2.44 8.66
C SER A 213 -6.97 2.22 8.93
N HIS A 214 -6.37 1.15 8.40
CA HIS A 214 -4.95 0.90 8.57
C HIS A 214 -4.17 1.66 7.48
N ILE A 215 -3.45 2.69 7.88
CA ILE A 215 -2.57 3.45 6.98
C ILE A 215 -1.28 2.63 6.80
N PRO A 216 -0.98 2.13 5.57
CA PRO A 216 0.27 1.42 5.29
C PRO A 216 1.47 2.31 5.57
N HIS A 217 2.59 1.69 5.96
CA HIS A 217 3.88 2.39 6.10
C HIS A 217 3.84 3.58 7.08
N SER A 218 2.90 3.56 8.03
CA SER A 218 2.68 4.69 8.94
C SER A 218 3.71 4.77 10.07
N ASN A 219 4.30 3.63 10.42
CA ASN A 219 5.21 3.48 11.56
C ASN A 219 6.53 2.77 11.18
N TRP A 220 6.80 2.62 9.89
CA TRP A 220 8.05 2.07 9.35
C TRP A 220 8.28 2.59 7.94
N LYS A 221 9.54 2.64 7.49
CA LYS A 221 9.87 3.09 6.14
C LYS A 221 10.15 1.92 5.19
N PRO A 222 9.55 1.88 3.99
CA PRO A 222 9.81 0.85 3.01
C PRO A 222 11.31 0.65 2.70
N SER A 223 12.07 1.74 2.55
CA SER A 223 13.50 1.67 2.24
C SER A 223 14.38 1.13 3.36
N GLU A 224 13.95 1.22 4.62
CA GLU A 224 14.71 0.71 5.77
C GLU A 224 14.39 -0.78 6.04
N HIS A 225 13.24 -1.27 5.55
CA HIS A 225 12.77 -2.64 5.79
C HIS A 225 12.25 -3.31 4.50
N ILE A 226 13.12 -3.44 3.50
CA ILE A 226 12.78 -4.03 2.19
C ILE A 226 12.14 -5.44 2.32
N SER A 227 12.64 -6.27 3.24
CA SER A 227 12.06 -7.60 3.48
C SER A 227 10.60 -7.55 3.94
N TRP A 228 10.22 -6.52 4.71
CA TRP A 228 8.83 -6.34 5.15
C TRP A 228 7.94 -5.88 3.99
N LEU A 229 8.45 -5.00 3.13
CA LEU A 229 7.75 -4.55 1.94
C LEU A 229 7.49 -5.71 0.96
N ILE A 230 8.47 -6.58 0.76
CA ILE A 230 8.31 -7.78 -0.07
C ILE A 230 7.33 -8.76 0.58
N LEU A 231 7.38 -8.92 1.90
CA LEU A 231 6.41 -9.75 2.62
C LEU A 231 4.97 -9.25 2.44
N GLU A 232 4.72 -7.94 2.52
CA GLU A 232 3.39 -7.36 2.24
C GLU A 232 2.91 -7.71 0.84
N LEU A 233 3.77 -7.53 -0.16
CA LEU A 233 3.48 -7.79 -1.56
C LEU A 233 3.13 -9.27 -1.80
N GLU A 234 3.97 -10.19 -1.30
CA GLU A 234 3.83 -11.62 -1.53
C GLU A 234 2.64 -12.21 -0.77
N MET A 235 2.42 -11.76 0.46
CA MET A 235 1.34 -12.28 1.31
C MET A 235 0.01 -11.57 1.05
N ASN A 236 0.00 -10.48 0.28
CA ASN A 236 -1.18 -9.65 0.05
C ASN A 236 -1.82 -9.20 1.38
N ILE A 237 -0.98 -8.68 2.28
CA ILE A 237 -1.36 -8.16 3.61
C ILE A 237 -0.85 -6.73 3.80
N THR A 238 -1.44 -6.01 4.76
CA THR A 238 -0.88 -4.76 5.28
C THR A 238 -0.33 -5.02 6.67
N ILE A 239 0.96 -4.74 6.87
CA ILE A 239 1.63 -4.85 8.16
C ILE A 239 1.14 -3.73 9.06
N ARG A 240 0.57 -4.11 10.21
CA ARG A 240 -0.03 -3.20 11.19
C ARG A 240 0.98 -2.81 12.27
N GLU A 241 0.73 -1.68 12.91
CA GLU A 241 1.61 -1.13 13.96
C GLU A 241 1.91 -2.16 15.08
N ILE A 242 0.90 -2.91 15.51
CA ILE A 242 1.07 -3.94 16.55
C ILE A 242 2.01 -5.06 16.10
N GLN A 243 1.99 -5.46 14.84
CA GLN A 243 2.86 -6.53 14.32
C GLN A 243 4.32 -6.07 14.32
N ILE A 244 4.56 -4.79 14.04
CA ILE A 244 5.89 -4.18 14.08
C ILE A 244 6.41 -4.13 15.52
N LYS A 245 5.57 -3.71 16.48
CA LYS A 245 5.92 -3.73 17.91
C LYS A 245 6.30 -5.13 18.39
N VAL A 246 5.53 -6.14 17.99
CA VAL A 246 5.82 -7.55 18.31
C VAL A 246 7.14 -7.99 17.67
N ALA A 247 7.34 -7.73 16.38
CA ALA A 247 8.57 -8.10 15.67
C ALA A 247 9.82 -7.45 16.29
N GLN A 248 9.75 -6.16 16.62
CA GLN A 248 10.84 -5.45 17.29
C GLN A 248 11.15 -6.05 18.66
N HIS A 249 10.13 -6.42 19.44
CA HIS A 249 10.33 -7.08 20.72
C HIS A 249 11.00 -8.45 20.58
N MET A 250 10.66 -9.22 19.54
CA MET A 250 11.28 -10.52 19.28
C MET A 250 12.74 -10.43 18.82
N ILE A 251 13.11 -9.37 18.10
CA ILE A 251 14.49 -9.14 17.62
C ILE A 251 15.42 -8.67 18.75
N GLN A 252 14.87 -8.01 19.77
CA GLN A 252 15.62 -7.46 20.91
C GLN A 252 15.85 -8.48 22.05
N GLN A 253 15.37 -9.72 21.91
CA GLN A 253 15.60 -10.84 22.83
C GLN A 253 16.75 -11.72 22.35
#